data_AF-A0A0F9FAG7-F1
#
_entry.id   AF-A0A0F9FAG7-F1
#
_cell.length_a   1.000
_cell.length_b   1.000
_cell.length_c   1.000
_cell.angle_alpha   90.00
_cell.angle_beta   90.00
_cell.angle_gamma   90.00
#
_symmetry.space_group_name_H-M   'P 1'
#
loop_
_entity.id
_entity.type
_entity.pdbx_description
1 polymer ?
#
loop_
_entity_poly.entity_id
_entity_poly.type
_entity_poly.pdbx_seq_one_letter_code
_entity_poly.pdbx_strand_id
1 'polypeptide(L)'
;MHEMVVDSSSEIFIGGEVWNYNKSSNDIFILKINESYAYNVTWGDLNYEEFSGMILDTNDNIFIAGSSTENLPETKYLTFINKCNIICYLFYFQNYMA
;
A
#
# COMPACT_ATOMS: atom_id res chain seq x y z
N MET A 1 -0.99 8.05 7.83
CA MET A 1 -2.00 8.81 7.04
C MET A 1 -3.07 7.86 6.50
N HIS A 2 -4.21 8.32 5.98
CA HIS A 2 -5.17 7.45 5.26
C HIS A 2 -5.84 8.19 4.09
N GLU A 3 -6.24 7.42 3.06
CA GLU A 3 -6.92 7.90 1.86
C GLU A 3 -7.99 6.91 1.41
N MET A 4 -9.02 7.40 0.74
CA MET A 4 -10.11 6.59 0.19
C MET A 4 -10.24 6.83 -1.31
N VAL A 5 -10.37 5.76 -2.08
CA VAL A 5 -10.73 5.78 -3.51
C VAL A 5 -11.96 4.91 -3.75
N VAL A 6 -12.72 5.23 -4.79
CA VAL A 6 -13.92 4.50 -5.19
C VAL A 6 -13.78 4.15 -6.67
N ASP A 7 -13.93 2.87 -7.00
CA ASP A 7 -13.80 2.40 -8.37
C ASP A 7 -15.08 2.61 -9.20
N SER A 8 -15.01 2.29 -10.50
CA SER A 8 -16.17 2.40 -11.39
C SER A 8 -17.35 1.47 -11.02
N SER A 9 -17.12 0.45 -10.20
CA SER A 9 -18.12 -0.49 -9.68
C SER A 9 -18.68 -0.09 -8.31
N SER A 10 -18.33 1.10 -7.82
CA SER A 10 -18.71 1.61 -6.48
C SER A 10 -18.15 0.80 -5.31
N GLU A 11 -17.08 0.03 -5.52
CA GLU A 11 -16.33 -0.58 -4.43
C GLU A 11 -15.41 0.47 -3.79
N ILE A 12 -15.33 0.45 -2.46
CA ILE A 12 -14.55 1.43 -1.69
C ILE A 12 -13.23 0.79 -1.26
N PHE A 13 -12.13 1.50 -1.50
CA PHE A 13 -10.80 1.11 -1.04
C PHE A 13 -10.26 2.18 -0.10
N ILE A 14 -9.77 1.76 1.06
CA ILE A 14 -9.11 2.63 2.04
C ILE A 14 -7.65 2.19 2.16
N GLY A 15 -6.73 3.10 1.88
CA GLY A 15 -5.30 2.90 2.06
C GLY A 15 -4.81 3.70 3.27
N GLY A 16 -3.77 3.22 3.94
CA GLY A 16 -3.15 3.97 5.04
C GLY A 16 -2.02 3.22 5.72
N GLU A 17 -1.66 3.67 6.92
CA GLU A 17 -0.70 3.00 7.79
C GLU A 17 -1.39 2.41 9.02
N VAL A 18 -0.89 1.26 9.46
CA VAL A 18 -1.25 0.65 10.73
C VAL A 18 0.02 0.38 11.53
N TRP A 19 -0.05 0.59 12.84
CA TRP A 19 1.04 0.23 13.73
C TRP A 19 1.10 -1.29 13.92
N ASN A 20 2.17 -1.92 13.45
CA ASN A 20 2.44 -3.33 13.70
C ASN A 20 3.10 -3.49 15.07
N TYR A 21 2.31 -3.90 16.07
CA TYR A 21 2.81 -4.07 17.44
C TYR A 21 3.90 -5.14 17.55
N ASN A 22 3.84 -6.19 16.75
CA ASN A 22 4.81 -7.29 16.80
C ASN A 22 6.19 -6.87 16.26
N LYS A 23 6.23 -5.87 15.37
CA LYS A 23 7.45 -5.37 14.73
C LYS A 23 7.88 -3.99 15.23
N SER A 24 7.04 -3.32 16.02
CA SER A 24 7.25 -1.92 16.44
C SER A 24 7.51 -0.99 15.25
N SER A 25 6.82 -1.23 14.13
CA SER A 25 6.94 -0.52 12.86
C SER A 25 5.56 -0.12 12.33
N ASN A 26 5.52 0.85 11.41
CA ASN A 26 4.34 1.10 10.59
C ASN A 26 4.36 0.15 9.40
N ASP A 27 3.20 -0.46 9.12
CA ASP A 27 2.92 -1.27 7.95
C ASP A 27 1.86 -0.54 7.12
N ILE A 28 1.98 -0.52 5.81
CA ILE A 28 0.92 0.04 4.95
C ILE A 28 -0.24 -0.96 4.91
N PHE A 29 -1.49 -0.50 4.81
CA PHE A 29 -2.64 -1.37 4.61
C PHE A 29 -3.51 -0.88 3.46
N ILE A 30 -4.22 -1.84 2.85
CA ILE A 30 -5.34 -1.57 1.96
C ILE A 30 -6.54 -2.38 2.46
N LEU A 31 -7.66 -1.69 2.64
CA LEU A 31 -8.93 -2.26 2.98
C LEU A 31 -9.88 -2.12 1.80
N LYS A 32 -10.40 -3.24 1.30
CA LYS A 32 -11.56 -3.24 0.40
C LYS A 32 -12.84 -3.38 1.23
N ILE A 33 -13.76 -2.43 1.09
CA ILE A 33 -15.07 -2.44 1.73
C ILE A 33 -16.14 -2.78 0.68
N ASN A 34 -16.92 -3.82 0.96
CA ASN A 34 -18.15 -4.12 0.23
C ASN A 34 -19.34 -4.22 1.20
N GLU A 35 -20.55 -4.43 0.68
CA GLU A 35 -21.80 -4.48 1.46
C GLU A 35 -21.83 -5.54 2.58
N SER A 36 -20.88 -6.48 2.63
CA SER A 36 -20.91 -7.61 3.57
C SER A 36 -19.59 -7.93 4.27
N TYR A 37 -18.44 -7.45 3.79
CA TYR A 37 -17.12 -7.79 4.32
C TYR A 37 -16.08 -6.70 4.07
N ALA A 38 -15.16 -6.60 5.03
CA ALA A 38 -13.91 -5.86 4.90
C ALA A 38 -12.77 -6.88 4.74
N TYR A 39 -12.02 -6.81 3.63
CA TYR A 39 -10.78 -7.58 3.47
C TYR A 39 -9.58 -6.65 3.68
N ASN A 40 -8.71 -7.02 4.63
CA ASN A 40 -7.49 -6.27 4.95
C ASN A 40 -6.28 -6.99 4.35
N VAL A 41 -5.53 -6.30 3.50
CA VAL A 41 -4.15 -6.68 3.15
C VAL A 41 -3.22 -5.72 3.87
N THR A 42 -2.49 -6.22 4.85
CA THR A 42 -1.35 -5.51 5.43
C THR A 42 -0.13 -5.75 4.56
N TRP A 43 0.45 -4.67 4.06
CA TRP A 43 1.74 -4.64 3.40
C TRP A 43 2.81 -4.63 4.50
N GLY A 44 3.92 -5.30 4.24
CA GLY A 44 5.15 -5.02 4.96
C GLY A 44 5.92 -6.22 5.48
N ASP A 45 7.23 -6.18 5.22
CA ASP A 45 8.20 -7.11 5.80
C ASP A 45 8.69 -6.56 7.16
N LEU A 46 9.90 -6.83 7.63
CA LEU A 46 10.41 -6.28 8.91
C LEU A 46 10.70 -4.76 8.91
N ASN A 47 10.27 -4.03 7.89
CA ASN A 47 10.68 -2.66 7.62
C ASN A 47 9.61 -1.65 7.99
N TYR A 48 10.01 -0.43 8.34
CA TYR A 48 9.09 0.69 8.52
C TYR A 48 8.59 1.17 7.17
N GLU A 49 7.28 1.35 7.04
CA GLU A 49 6.63 1.87 5.85
C GLU A 49 5.76 3.10 6.15
N GLU A 50 5.74 4.03 5.22
CA GLU A 50 4.96 5.26 5.27
C GLU A 50 4.09 5.38 4.01
N PHE A 51 2.78 5.48 4.20
CA PHE A 51 1.79 5.72 3.18
C PHE A 51 1.75 7.21 2.81
N SER A 52 1.90 7.51 1.52
CA SER A 52 1.81 8.89 1.02
C SER A 52 0.54 9.16 0.21
N GLY A 53 -0.01 8.17 -0.46
CA GLY A 53 -1.25 8.34 -1.22
C GLY A 53 -1.63 7.16 -2.10
N MET A 54 -2.84 7.22 -2.64
CA MET A 54 -3.46 6.18 -3.45
C MET A 54 -4.38 6.77 -4.53
N ILE A 55 -4.27 6.30 -5.77
CA ILE A 55 -5.15 6.69 -6.88
C ILE A 55 -5.61 5.48 -7.69
N LEU A 56 -6.65 5.68 -8.50
CA LEU A 56 -7.10 4.73 -9.52
C LEU A 56 -6.73 5.22 -10.92
N ASP A 57 -6.33 4.29 -11.80
CA ASP A 57 -6.28 4.56 -13.24
C ASP A 57 -7.65 4.33 -13.92
N THR A 58 -7.73 4.59 -15.22
CA THR A 58 -8.99 4.43 -15.99
C THR A 58 -9.47 2.98 -16.12
N ASN A 59 -8.67 2.00 -15.70
CA ASN A 59 -9.03 0.58 -15.68
C ASN A 59 -9.20 0.08 -14.23
N ASP A 60 -9.42 0.98 -13.27
CA ASP A 60 -9.59 0.70 -11.84
C ASP A 60 -8.39 -0.05 -11.21
N ASN A 61 -7.19 0.12 -11.75
CA ASN A 61 -5.99 -0.36 -11.04
C ASN A 61 -5.60 0.63 -9.97
N ILE A 62 -5.23 0.10 -8.80
CA ILE A 62 -4.82 0.89 -7.65
C ILE A 62 -3.33 1.17 -7.74
N PHE A 63 -2.95 2.44 -7.65
CA PHE A 63 -1.58 2.89 -7.51
C PHE A 63 -1.38 3.44 -6.10
N ILE A 64 -0.33 2.97 -5.42
CA ILE A 64 0.00 3.39 -4.06
C ILE A 64 1.39 3.95 -4.03
N ALA A 65 1.53 5.14 -3.48
CA ALA A 65 2.78 5.81 -3.23
C ALA A 65 3.12 5.75 -1.73
N GLY A 66 4.40 5.58 -1.45
CA GLY A 66 4.89 5.55 -0.08
C GLY A 66 6.40 5.49 -0.01
N SER A 67 6.89 5.33 1.21
CA SER A 67 8.29 5.02 1.46
C SER A 67 8.42 3.78 2.34
N SER A 68 9.53 3.05 2.19
CA SER A 68 9.90 1.95 3.08
C SER A 68 11.37 2.09 3.46
N THR A 69 11.74 1.69 4.67
CA THR A 69 13.15 1.59 5.06
C THR A 69 13.72 0.27 4.56
N GLU A 70 14.87 0.25 3.90
CA GLU A 70 15.58 -1.02 3.73
C GLU A 70 16.30 -1.45 5.00
N ASN A 71 16.47 -2.76 5.20
CA ASN A 71 17.41 -3.32 6.17
C ASN A 71 18.86 -3.12 5.71
N LEU A 72 19.31 -1.86 5.62
CA LEU A 72 20.70 -1.48 5.36
C LEU A 72 21.30 -0.80 6.60
N PRO A 73 22.64 -0.85 6.79
CA PRO A 73 23.33 -0.29 7.96
C PRO A 73 23.14 1.23 8.15
N GLU A 74 22.64 1.92 7.13
CA GLU A 74 22.15 3.30 7.20
C GLU A 74 20.68 3.26 6.77
N THR A 75 19.75 3.66 7.63
CA THR A 75 18.33 3.70 7.32
C THR A 75 18.09 4.56 6.08
N LYS A 76 17.86 3.92 4.93
CA LYS A 76 17.54 4.58 3.66
C LYS A 76 16.06 4.37 3.37
N TYR A 77 15.37 5.46 3.09
CA TYR A 77 14.00 5.44 2.61
C TYR A 77 14.00 5.23 1.09
N LEU A 78 13.34 4.18 0.63
CA LEU A 78 13.01 4.00 -0.78
C LEU A 78 11.60 4.52 -1.03
N THR A 79 11.47 5.50 -1.92
CA THR A 79 10.16 5.89 -2.46
C THR A 79 9.72 4.86 -3.49
N PHE A 80 8.47 4.43 -3.41
CA PHE A 80 7.91 3.50 -4.37
C PHE A 80 6.56 3.98 -4.89
N ILE A 81 6.19 3.46 -6.08
CA ILE A 81 4.83 3.49 -6.61
C ILE A 81 4.51 2.07 -7.03
N ASN A 82 3.53 1.45 -6.39
CA ASN A 82 3.13 0.07 -6.67
C ASN A 82 1.75 0.03 -7.34
N LYS A 83 1.63 -0.76 -8.41
CA LYS A 83 0.38 -1.04 -9.09
C LYS A 83 -0.19 -2.37 -8.62
N CYS A 84 -1.44 -2.39 -8.17
CA CYS A 84 -2.17 -3.59 -7.81
C CYS A 84 -3.50 -3.68 -8.57
N ASN A 85 -3.87 -4.90 -8.99
CA ASN A 85 -5.23 -5.17 -9.47
C ASN A 85 -6.21 -5.25 -8.28
N ILE A 86 -7.52 -5.26 -8.56
CA ILE A 86 -8.61 -5.21 -7.56
C ILE A 86 -8.58 -6.30 -6.47
N ILE A 87 -7.80 -7.35 -6.69
CA ILE A 87 -7.61 -8.50 -5.79
C ILE A 87 -6.36 -8.32 -4.88
N CYS A 88 -5.61 -7.22 -5.05
CA CYS A 88 -4.43 -6.84 -4.26
C CYS A 88 -3.30 -7.88 -4.24
N TYR A 89 -3.10 -8.63 -5.33
CA TYR A 89 -1.85 -9.39 -5.50
C TYR A 89 -0.70 -8.45 -5.85
N LEU A 90 0.38 -8.55 -5.08
CA LEU A 90 1.57 -7.71 -5.24
C LEU A 90 2.34 -8.10 -6.52
N PHE A 91 2.59 -7.13 -7.39
CA PHE A 91 3.65 -7.23 -8.40
C PHE A 91 4.76 -6.26 -8.00
N TYR A 92 5.93 -6.77 -7.62
CA TYR A 92 7.11 -5.94 -7.40
C TYR A 92 7.48 -5.24 -8.71
N PHE A 93 7.38 -3.91 -8.75
CA PHE A 93 8.06 -3.12 -9.77
C PHE A 93 9.46 -2.75 -9.25
N GLN A 94 10.48 -3.48 -9.71
CA GLN A 94 11.86 -3.11 -9.48
C GLN A 94 12.26 -2.06 -10.53
N ASN A 95 12.22 -0.79 -10.15
CA ASN A 95 12.90 0.23 -10.94
C ASN A 95 14.41 0.02 -10.75
N TYR A 96 15.06 -0.52 -11.78
CA TYR A 96 16.51 -0.37 -11.93
C TYR A 96 16.78 1.11 -12.17
N MET A 97 17.39 1.80 -11.20
CA MET A 97 18.05 3.05 -11.51
C MET A 97 19.27 2.74 -12.38
N ALA A 98 19.42 3.49 -13.48
CA ALA A 98 20.63 3.51 -14.30
C ALA A 98 21.82 4.07 -13.50
#